data_AF-A0A8C6X3K0-F1
#
_entry.id   AF-A0A8C6X3K0-F1
#
_cell.length_a   1.000
_cell.length_b   1.000
_cell.length_c   1.000
_cell.angle_alpha   90.00
_cell.angle_beta   90.00
_cell.angle_gamma   90.00
#
_symmetry.space_group_name_H-M   'P 1'
#
loop_
_entity.id
_entity.type
_entity.pdbx_description
1 polymer ?
#
loop_
_entity_poly.entity_id
_entity_poly.type
_entity_poly.pdbx_seq_one_letter_code
_entity_poly.pdbx_strand_id
1 'polypeptide(L)'
;TSLILIKLSLTHYCSPAGLSDFCFEPDGYVMNTTQARTGLSPEILQYYLTCSQDIFNPFQQRLTVCQRALSNIHSQLYGLEREAIPHFPSIVSIQSTLNITESNFHHLVALLNCRGLHKDYVDGLKGLCYDGMEGLLFLLLFSFLSALSFTTAVCSLPRAWKRFQNRLVDFNSQNSPSSYVSSGILGVEVHKS
;
A
#
# COMPACT_ATOMS: atom_id res chain seq x y z
N THR A 1 28.62 -17.54 -14.27
CA THR A 1 28.04 -17.41 -12.92
C THR A 1 27.47 -16.02 -12.66
N SER A 2 28.18 -14.92 -12.95
CA SER A 2 27.64 -13.55 -12.79
C SER A 2 26.42 -13.24 -13.66
N LEU A 3 26.37 -13.69 -14.92
CA LEU A 3 25.18 -13.58 -15.77
C LEU A 3 23.99 -14.44 -15.28
N ILE A 4 24.26 -15.53 -14.56
CA ILE A 4 23.24 -16.46 -14.04
C ILE A 4 22.60 -15.87 -12.79
N LEU A 5 23.39 -15.22 -11.93
CA LEU A 5 22.90 -14.48 -10.77
C LEU A 5 22.04 -13.27 -11.20
N ILE A 6 22.47 -12.52 -12.21
CA ILE A 6 21.68 -11.41 -12.78
C ILE A 6 20.36 -11.93 -13.37
N LYS A 7 20.39 -13.06 -14.10
CA LYS A 7 19.17 -13.70 -14.62
C LYS A 7 18.25 -14.19 -13.50
N LEU A 8 18.78 -14.84 -12.46
CA LEU A 8 18.00 -15.34 -11.32
C LEU A 8 17.31 -14.20 -10.55
N SER A 9 18.02 -13.09 -10.33
CA SER A 9 17.46 -11.89 -9.66
C SER A 9 16.33 -11.25 -10.48
N LEU A 10 16.45 -11.23 -11.82
CA LEU A 10 15.42 -10.68 -12.70
C LEU A 10 14.21 -11.61 -12.87
N THR A 11 14.40 -12.93 -12.89
CA THR A 11 13.30 -13.90 -13.03
C THR A 11 12.45 -14.05 -11.77
N HIS A 12 13.00 -13.78 -10.58
CA HIS A 12 12.26 -13.91 -9.33
C HIS A 12 11.50 -12.63 -8.93
N TYR A 13 11.80 -11.51 -9.58
CA TYR A 13 11.16 -10.21 -9.30
C TYR A 13 10.09 -9.83 -10.34
N CYS A 14 9.90 -10.66 -11.37
CA CYS A 14 9.01 -10.35 -12.47
C CYS A 14 7.63 -11.00 -12.28
N SER A 15 6.79 -10.37 -11.46
CA SER A 15 5.41 -10.13 -11.87
C SER A 15 5.03 -8.67 -11.59
N PRO A 16 5.60 -7.69 -12.33
CA PRO A 16 5.33 -6.26 -12.17
C PRO A 16 4.10 -5.84 -12.99
N ALA A 17 3.59 -6.71 -13.86
CA ALA A 17 2.50 -6.37 -14.79
C ALA A 17 1.18 -6.11 -14.04
N GLY A 18 0.85 -6.93 -13.04
CA GLY A 18 -0.44 -6.84 -12.36
C GLY A 18 -0.65 -5.53 -11.58
N LEU A 19 0.41 -4.94 -11.03
CA LEU A 19 0.34 -3.68 -10.28
C LEU A 19 0.41 -2.46 -11.22
N SER A 20 1.22 -2.53 -12.27
CA SER A 20 1.34 -1.43 -13.25
C SER A 20 0.04 -1.23 -14.03
N ASP A 21 -0.57 -2.32 -14.50
CA ASP A 21 -1.84 -2.27 -15.25
C ASP A 21 -2.99 -1.80 -14.35
N PHE A 22 -2.95 -2.17 -13.06
CA PHE A 22 -3.90 -1.67 -12.07
C PHE A 22 -3.80 -0.15 -11.88
N CYS A 23 -2.59 0.41 -11.81
CA CYS A 23 -2.40 1.85 -11.63
C CYS A 23 -2.79 2.68 -12.86
N PHE A 24 -2.89 2.07 -14.04
CA PHE A 24 -3.34 2.72 -15.27
C PHE A 24 -4.87 2.91 -15.30
N GLU A 25 -5.63 1.88 -14.93
CA GLU A 25 -7.10 1.94 -14.86
C GLU A 25 -7.65 1.31 -13.57
N PRO A 26 -7.48 1.99 -12.42
CA PRO A 26 -7.81 1.41 -11.13
C PRO A 26 -9.32 1.30 -10.90
N ASP A 27 -10.10 2.25 -11.44
CA ASP A 27 -11.56 2.26 -11.31
C ASP A 27 -12.16 1.05 -12.02
N GLY A 28 -11.76 0.80 -13.28
CA GLY A 28 -12.25 -0.34 -14.08
C GLY A 28 -11.90 -1.69 -13.46
N TYR A 29 -10.69 -1.83 -12.90
CA TYR A 29 -10.29 -3.04 -12.19
C TYR A 29 -11.13 -3.29 -10.94
N VAL A 30 -11.30 -2.29 -10.08
CA VAL A 30 -12.11 -2.42 -8.85
C VAL A 30 -13.56 -2.74 -9.22
N MET A 31 -14.08 -2.08 -10.24
CA MET A 31 -15.42 -2.28 -10.74
C MET A 31 -15.68 -3.74 -11.16
N ASN A 32 -14.84 -4.26 -12.06
CA ASN A 32 -14.96 -5.60 -12.61
C ASN A 32 -14.75 -6.67 -11.52
N THR A 33 -13.72 -6.50 -10.69
CA THR A 33 -13.40 -7.44 -9.61
C THR A 33 -14.52 -7.51 -8.57
N THR A 34 -15.11 -6.37 -8.22
CA THR A 34 -16.17 -6.32 -7.21
C THR A 34 -17.45 -6.92 -7.78
N GLN A 35 -17.83 -6.60 -9.01
CA GLN A 35 -18.99 -7.21 -9.67
C GLN A 35 -18.84 -8.73 -9.77
N ALA A 36 -17.64 -9.23 -10.12
CA ALA A 36 -17.38 -10.66 -10.21
C ALA A 36 -17.44 -11.39 -8.85
N ARG A 37 -17.09 -10.71 -7.73
CA ARG A 37 -17.04 -11.33 -6.40
C ARG A 37 -18.33 -11.20 -5.59
N THR A 38 -18.95 -10.03 -5.61
CA THR A 38 -20.08 -9.71 -4.72
C THR A 38 -21.40 -9.53 -5.48
N GLY A 39 -21.35 -9.44 -6.82
CA GLY A 39 -22.54 -9.21 -7.64
C GLY A 39 -23.22 -7.86 -7.38
N LEU A 40 -22.53 -6.92 -6.73
CA LEU A 40 -23.05 -5.58 -6.47
C LEU A 40 -23.36 -4.86 -7.78
N SER A 41 -24.47 -4.12 -7.81
CA SER A 41 -24.87 -3.35 -8.98
C SER A 41 -23.81 -2.31 -9.31
N PRO A 42 -23.46 -2.16 -10.60
CA PRO A 42 -22.40 -1.26 -10.99
C PRO A 42 -22.69 0.22 -10.64
N GLU A 43 -23.93 0.64 -10.69
CA GLU A 43 -24.30 2.04 -10.44
C GLU A 43 -23.96 2.49 -9.00
N ILE A 44 -24.16 1.61 -8.01
CA ILE A 44 -23.83 1.91 -6.60
C ILE A 44 -22.32 2.03 -6.42
N LEU A 45 -21.55 1.13 -7.03
CA LEU A 45 -20.09 1.14 -6.90
C LEU A 45 -19.50 2.39 -7.59
N GLN A 46 -20.02 2.77 -8.75
CA GLN A 46 -19.63 3.99 -9.45
C GLN A 46 -19.87 5.25 -8.61
N TYR A 47 -21.00 5.33 -7.88
CA TYR A 47 -21.28 6.44 -6.97
C TYR A 47 -20.18 6.59 -5.90
N TYR A 48 -19.70 5.49 -5.32
CA TYR A 48 -18.63 5.54 -4.31
C TYR A 48 -17.23 5.77 -4.89
N LEU A 49 -16.95 5.27 -6.09
CA LEU A 49 -15.64 5.43 -6.75
C LEU A 49 -15.44 6.84 -7.31
N THR A 50 -16.43 7.40 -7.99
CA THR A 50 -16.30 8.71 -8.65
C THR A 50 -16.69 9.87 -7.73
N CYS A 51 -17.64 9.65 -6.82
CA CYS A 51 -18.15 10.65 -5.87
C CYS A 51 -18.45 12.01 -6.54
N SER A 52 -19.12 11.97 -7.70
CA SER A 52 -19.51 13.17 -8.45
C SER A 52 -20.68 13.89 -7.77
N GLN A 53 -20.73 15.21 -7.90
CA GLN A 53 -21.82 16.04 -7.38
C GLN A 53 -23.15 15.84 -8.12
N ASP A 54 -23.10 15.32 -9.34
CA ASP A 54 -24.29 15.09 -10.18
C ASP A 54 -25.03 13.79 -9.84
N ILE A 55 -24.44 12.92 -9.02
CA ILE A 55 -25.00 11.61 -8.68
C ILE A 55 -25.56 11.65 -7.26
N PHE A 56 -26.87 11.41 -7.13
CA PHE A 56 -27.55 11.41 -5.84
C PHE A 56 -27.24 10.15 -5.03
N ASN A 57 -27.25 10.28 -3.70
CA ASN A 57 -27.04 9.14 -2.82
C ASN A 57 -28.19 8.13 -3.00
N PRO A 58 -27.92 6.85 -3.32
CA PRO A 58 -28.97 5.84 -3.49
C PRO A 58 -29.82 5.64 -2.22
N PHE A 59 -29.28 5.98 -1.04
CA PHE A 59 -29.99 5.93 0.23
C PHE A 59 -30.74 7.22 0.58
N GLN A 60 -30.64 8.28 -0.25
CA GLN A 60 -31.18 9.60 0.05
C GLN A 60 -32.69 9.59 0.30
N GLN A 61 -33.45 8.79 -0.46
CA GLN A 61 -34.89 8.66 -0.24
C GLN A 61 -35.20 8.08 1.15
N ARG A 62 -34.47 7.04 1.57
CA ARG A 62 -34.66 6.41 2.89
C ARG A 62 -34.23 7.35 4.01
N LEU A 63 -33.11 8.04 3.85
CA LEU A 63 -32.63 9.05 4.79
C LEU A 63 -33.65 10.20 4.95
N THR A 64 -34.23 10.67 3.85
CA THR A 64 -35.26 11.74 3.87
C THR A 64 -36.52 11.30 4.61
N VAL A 65 -36.97 10.05 4.41
CA VAL A 65 -38.12 9.49 5.13
C VAL A 65 -37.83 9.39 6.63
N CYS A 66 -36.66 8.86 7.01
CA CYS A 66 -36.24 8.78 8.41
C CYS A 66 -36.16 10.15 9.08
N GLN A 67 -35.57 11.14 8.41
CA GLN A 67 -35.44 12.49 8.93
C GLN A 67 -36.80 13.18 9.11
N ARG A 68 -37.71 12.98 8.15
CA ARG A 68 -39.09 13.49 8.25
C ARG A 68 -39.85 12.83 9.41
N ALA A 69 -39.66 11.53 9.63
CA ALA A 69 -40.27 10.82 10.75
C ALA A 69 -39.76 11.33 12.11
N LEU A 70 -38.45 11.52 12.25
CA LEU A 70 -37.83 12.07 13.46
C LEU A 70 -38.35 13.49 13.77
N SER A 71 -38.40 14.36 12.76
CA SER A 71 -38.92 15.73 12.90
C SER A 71 -40.39 15.76 13.32
N ASN A 72 -41.23 14.89 12.74
CA ASN A 72 -42.63 14.78 13.12
C ASN A 72 -42.79 14.34 14.58
N ILE A 73 -42.01 13.35 15.03
CA ILE A 73 -42.03 12.89 16.43
C ILE A 73 -41.59 14.01 17.37
N HIS A 74 -40.52 14.74 17.04
CA HIS A 74 -40.08 15.91 17.81
C HIS A 74 -41.23 16.93 17.95
N SER A 75 -41.91 17.28 16.85
CA SER A 75 -43.00 18.25 16.87
C SER A 75 -44.21 17.80 17.72
N GLN A 76 -44.55 16.51 17.68
CA GLN A 76 -45.60 15.90 18.49
C GLN A 76 -45.22 15.91 19.98
N LEU A 77 -43.95 15.65 20.31
CA LEU A 77 -43.45 15.69 21.69
C LEU A 77 -43.48 17.10 22.28
N TYR A 78 -43.03 18.12 21.53
CA TYR A 78 -43.11 19.53 21.95
C TYR A 78 -44.56 20.02 22.12
N GLY A 79 -45.49 19.52 21.30
CA GLY A 79 -46.91 19.79 21.45
C GLY A 79 -47.51 19.18 22.73
N LEU A 80 -47.00 18.02 23.16
CA LEU A 80 -47.43 17.31 24.36
C LEU A 80 -46.80 17.89 25.65
N GLU A 81 -45.58 18.41 25.55
CA GLU A 81 -44.85 19.05 26.64
C GLU A 81 -45.56 20.32 27.14
N ARG A 82 -46.31 21.02 26.29
CA ARG A 82 -46.94 22.30 26.65
C ARG A 82 -48.15 22.18 27.59
N GLU A 83 -48.71 20.98 27.77
CA GLU A 83 -49.98 20.77 28.52
C GLU A 83 -49.88 19.76 29.70
N ALA A 84 -48.80 18.97 29.84
CA ALA A 84 -48.81 17.78 30.72
C ALA A 84 -47.53 17.52 31.56
N ILE A 85 -46.65 18.51 31.73
CA ILE A 85 -45.34 18.38 32.45
C ILE A 85 -45.45 17.75 33.86
N PRO A 86 -46.49 17.98 34.68
CA PRO A 86 -46.53 17.40 36.02
C PRO A 86 -46.82 15.89 36.08
N HIS A 87 -47.29 15.24 35.00
CA HIS A 87 -47.93 13.91 35.10
C HIS A 87 -47.25 12.77 34.33
N PHE A 88 -46.28 13.03 33.45
CA PHE A 88 -45.70 11.97 32.59
C PHE A 88 -44.15 11.99 32.54
N PRO A 89 -43.46 11.33 33.50
CA PRO A 89 -42.00 11.13 33.46
C PRO A 89 -41.52 10.29 32.27
N SER A 90 -42.43 9.62 31.55
CA SER A 90 -42.15 8.89 30.31
C SER A 90 -41.77 9.80 29.12
N ILE A 91 -42.18 11.07 29.11
CA ILE A 91 -41.86 12.02 28.02
C ILE A 91 -40.36 12.34 28.01
N VAL A 92 -39.74 12.48 29.19
CA VAL A 92 -38.31 12.77 29.34
C VAL A 92 -37.44 11.60 28.83
N SER A 93 -37.86 10.34 29.04
CA SER A 93 -37.10 9.18 28.53
C SER A 93 -37.20 9.05 27.00
N ILE A 94 -38.36 9.40 26.43
CA ILE A 94 -38.57 9.43 24.98
C ILE A 94 -37.70 10.53 24.34
N GLN A 95 -37.61 11.71 24.96
CA GLN A 95 -36.78 12.82 24.47
C GLN A 95 -35.29 12.50 24.50
N SER A 96 -34.81 11.84 25.55
CA SER A 96 -33.43 11.32 25.62
C SER A 96 -33.13 10.31 24.51
N THR A 97 -34.06 9.37 24.26
CA THR A 97 -33.92 8.34 23.21
C THR A 97 -33.93 8.96 21.81
N LEU A 98 -34.74 10.00 21.58
CA LEU A 98 -34.80 10.74 20.32
C LEU A 98 -33.49 11.51 20.05
N ASN A 99 -32.92 12.15 21.06
CA ASN A 99 -31.65 12.86 20.95
C ASN A 99 -30.49 11.89 20.61
N ILE A 100 -30.48 10.70 21.22
CA ILE A 100 -29.54 9.63 20.87
C ILE A 100 -29.77 9.16 19.42
N THR A 101 -31.02 8.99 19.01
CA THR A 101 -31.36 8.52 17.66
C THR A 101 -30.99 9.55 16.59
N GLU A 102 -31.18 10.84 16.86
CA GLU A 102 -30.79 11.95 15.99
C GLU A 102 -29.27 12.00 15.81
N SER A 103 -28.51 11.94 16.91
CA SER A 103 -27.04 11.88 16.86
C SER A 103 -26.52 10.68 16.06
N ASN A 104 -27.07 9.49 16.30
CA ASN A 104 -26.72 8.29 15.53
C ASN A 104 -27.10 8.40 14.05
N PHE A 105 -28.23 9.04 13.73
CA PHE A 105 -28.65 9.28 12.35
C PHE A 105 -27.67 10.21 11.62
N HIS A 106 -27.22 11.29 12.28
CA HIS A 106 -26.20 12.19 11.71
C HIS A 106 -24.88 11.46 11.42
N HIS A 107 -24.43 10.59 12.33
CA HIS A 107 -23.27 9.73 12.09
C HIS A 107 -23.49 8.76 10.92
N LEU A 108 -24.65 8.11 10.85
CA LEU A 108 -24.97 7.17 9.78
C LEU A 108 -25.04 7.84 8.41
N VAL A 109 -25.63 9.05 8.33
CA VAL A 109 -25.65 9.86 7.11
C VAL A 109 -24.24 10.17 6.63
N ALA A 110 -23.32 10.51 7.54
CA ALA A 110 -21.92 10.76 7.19
C ALA A 110 -21.21 9.52 6.63
N LEU A 111 -21.48 8.34 7.20
CA LEU A 111 -20.92 7.06 6.72
C LEU A 111 -21.50 6.63 5.37
N LEU A 112 -22.76 6.95 5.10
CA LEU A 112 -23.44 6.59 3.85
C LEU A 112 -23.08 7.54 2.68
N ASN A 113 -22.36 8.63 2.94
CA ASN A 113 -21.87 9.52 1.89
C ASN A 113 -20.64 8.94 1.19
N CYS A 114 -20.53 9.18 -0.13
CA CYS A 114 -19.41 8.66 -0.94
C CYS A 114 -18.04 9.15 -0.46
N ARG A 115 -17.99 10.29 0.23
CA ARG A 115 -16.76 11.01 0.61
C ARG A 115 -15.80 10.20 1.48
N GLY A 116 -16.30 9.41 2.44
CA GLY A 116 -15.45 8.62 3.33
C GLY A 116 -14.74 7.50 2.58
N LEU A 117 -15.53 6.66 1.91
CA LEU A 117 -15.00 5.53 1.15
C LEU A 117 -14.14 5.97 -0.04
N HIS A 118 -14.54 7.04 -0.75
CA HIS A 118 -13.74 7.61 -1.83
C HIS A 118 -12.38 8.12 -1.33
N LYS A 119 -12.34 8.74 -0.14
CA LYS A 119 -11.08 9.17 0.47
C LYS A 119 -10.16 7.99 0.75
N ASP A 120 -10.68 6.93 1.39
CA ASP A 120 -9.88 5.74 1.68
C ASP A 120 -9.40 5.04 0.40
N TYR A 121 -10.24 5.01 -0.63
CA TYR A 121 -9.89 4.51 -1.96
C TYR A 121 -8.75 5.29 -2.60
N VAL A 122 -8.87 6.62 -2.67
CA VAL A 122 -7.87 7.50 -3.27
C VAL A 122 -6.56 7.48 -2.47
N ASP A 123 -6.63 7.44 -1.15
CA ASP A 123 -5.44 7.36 -0.29
C ASP A 123 -4.73 6.01 -0.47
N GLY A 124 -5.47 4.91 -0.55
CA GLY A 124 -4.91 3.59 -0.87
C GLY A 124 -4.27 3.53 -2.27
N LEU A 125 -4.92 4.14 -3.26
CA LEU A 125 -4.37 4.25 -4.62
C LEU A 125 -3.06 5.05 -4.65
N LYS A 126 -3.00 6.18 -3.93
CA LYS A 126 -1.78 6.97 -3.83
C LYS A 126 -0.65 6.17 -3.19
N GLY A 127 -0.94 5.50 -2.08
CA GLY A 127 0.03 4.64 -1.39
C GLY A 127 0.57 3.53 -2.29
N LEU A 128 -0.30 2.89 -3.09
CA LEU A 128 0.11 1.77 -3.94
C LEU A 128 0.81 2.23 -5.22
N CYS A 129 0.23 3.18 -5.93
CA CYS A 129 0.63 3.55 -7.29
C CYS A 129 1.65 4.68 -7.34
N TYR A 130 1.58 5.66 -6.44
CA TYR A 130 2.51 6.78 -6.41
C TYR A 130 3.66 6.48 -5.45
N ASP A 131 3.37 6.26 -4.17
CA ASP A 131 4.40 6.04 -3.15
C ASP A 131 5.09 4.66 -3.32
N GLY A 132 4.31 3.62 -3.65
CA GLY A 132 4.83 2.27 -3.86
C GLY A 132 5.75 2.16 -5.08
N MET A 133 5.41 2.83 -6.18
CA MET A 133 6.22 2.83 -7.39
C MET A 133 7.56 3.57 -7.18
N GLU A 134 7.55 4.66 -6.42
CA GLU A 134 8.77 5.38 -6.05
C GLU A 134 9.71 4.51 -5.20
N GLY A 135 9.19 3.82 -4.18
CA GLY A 135 9.98 2.89 -3.37
C GLY A 135 10.57 1.75 -4.19
N LEU A 136 9.80 1.19 -5.13
CA LEU A 136 10.26 0.13 -6.02
C LEU A 136 11.42 0.60 -6.91
N LEU A 137 11.32 1.82 -7.46
CA LEU A 137 12.37 2.42 -8.28
C LEU A 137 13.69 2.53 -7.51
N PHE A 138 13.65 3.01 -6.26
CA PHE A 138 14.85 3.09 -5.42
C PHE A 138 15.47 1.72 -5.12
N LEU A 139 14.64 0.71 -4.82
CA LEU A 139 15.11 -0.65 -4.57
C LEU A 139 15.78 -1.26 -5.80
N LEU A 140 15.21 -1.04 -6.99
CA LEU A 140 15.80 -1.50 -8.25
C LEU A 140 17.14 -0.81 -8.54
N LEU A 141 17.23 0.51 -8.34
CA LEU A 141 18.47 1.25 -8.52
C LEU A 141 19.56 0.77 -7.56
N PHE A 142 19.23 0.59 -6.27
CA PHE A 142 20.19 0.11 -5.30
C PHE A 142 20.64 -1.34 -5.58
N SER A 143 19.71 -2.20 -6.00
CA SER A 143 20.02 -3.58 -6.44
C SER A 143 20.97 -3.58 -7.65
N PHE A 144 20.72 -2.72 -8.63
CA PHE A 144 21.59 -2.59 -9.80
C PHE A 144 23.00 -2.08 -9.42
N LEU A 145 23.09 -1.03 -8.61
CA LEU A 145 24.35 -0.47 -8.15
C LEU A 145 25.17 -1.49 -7.33
N SER A 146 24.51 -2.24 -6.45
CA SER A 146 25.16 -3.31 -5.66
C SER A 146 25.61 -4.48 -6.55
N ALA A 147 24.85 -4.85 -7.57
CA ALA A 147 25.27 -5.86 -8.54
C ALA A 147 26.51 -5.40 -9.34
N LEU A 148 26.57 -4.12 -9.74
CA LEU A 148 27.72 -3.53 -10.42
C LEU A 148 28.96 -3.48 -9.52
N SER A 149 28.81 -3.04 -8.26
CA SER A 149 29.93 -2.98 -7.31
C SER A 149 30.46 -4.37 -7.00
N PHE A 150 29.58 -5.36 -6.80
CA PHE A 150 29.97 -6.74 -6.62
C PHE A 150 30.69 -7.32 -7.85
N THR A 151 30.17 -7.04 -9.05
CA THR A 151 30.78 -7.51 -10.30
C THR A 151 32.17 -6.91 -10.50
N THR A 152 32.34 -5.62 -10.25
CA THR A 152 33.65 -4.96 -10.36
C THR A 152 34.65 -5.48 -9.32
N ALA A 153 34.21 -5.75 -8.09
CA ALA A 153 35.03 -6.39 -7.07
C ALA A 153 35.50 -7.79 -7.53
N VAL A 154 34.57 -8.66 -7.93
CA VAL A 154 34.87 -10.03 -8.38
C VAL A 154 35.75 -10.05 -9.64
N CYS A 155 35.59 -9.10 -10.56
CA CYS A 155 36.42 -9.02 -11.77
C CYS A 155 37.81 -8.41 -11.53
N SER A 156 37.99 -7.60 -10.48
CA SER A 156 39.28 -6.96 -10.17
C SER A 156 40.18 -7.81 -9.28
N LEU A 157 39.62 -8.62 -8.38
CA LEU A 157 40.35 -9.56 -7.49
C LEU A 157 41.33 -10.49 -8.26
N PRO A 158 40.94 -11.19 -9.34
CA PRO A 158 41.86 -12.03 -10.10
C PRO A 158 42.94 -11.24 -10.84
N ARG A 159 42.60 -10.03 -11.32
CA ARG A 159 43.53 -9.13 -12.01
C ARG A 159 44.59 -8.59 -11.05
N ALA A 160 44.17 -8.26 -9.82
CA ALA A 160 45.06 -7.86 -8.75
C ALA A 160 45.98 -9.02 -8.33
N TRP A 161 45.44 -10.23 -8.20
CA TRP A 161 46.23 -11.43 -7.87
C TRP A 161 47.28 -11.74 -8.93
N LYS A 162 46.92 -11.71 -10.21
CA LYS A 162 47.86 -11.93 -11.33
C LYS A 162 48.97 -10.87 -11.34
N ARG A 163 48.63 -9.60 -11.06
CA ARG A 163 49.62 -8.52 -10.98
C ARG A 163 50.57 -8.70 -9.79
N PHE A 164 50.07 -9.20 -8.66
CA PHE A 164 50.89 -9.51 -7.50
C PHE A 164 51.84 -10.68 -7.77
N GLN A 165 51.35 -11.76 -8.40
CA GLN A 165 52.19 -12.89 -8.80
C GLN A 165 53.32 -12.47 -9.76
N ASN A 166 53.01 -11.67 -10.79
CA ASN A 166 54.05 -11.19 -11.71
C ASN A 166 55.11 -10.36 -10.97
N ARG A 167 54.68 -9.48 -10.04
CA ARG A 167 55.61 -8.67 -9.23
C ARG A 167 56.49 -9.54 -8.32
N LEU A 168 55.96 -10.60 -7.72
CA LEU A 168 56.74 -11.54 -6.91
C LEU A 168 57.75 -12.34 -7.76
N VAL A 169 57.36 -12.73 -8.98
CA VAL A 169 58.27 -13.39 -9.93
C VAL A 169 59.40 -12.46 -10.33
N ASP A 170 59.10 -11.20 -10.66
CA ASP A 170 60.12 -10.19 -11.00
C ASP A 170 61.08 -9.94 -9.82
N PHE A 171 60.55 -9.81 -8.59
CA PHE A 171 61.37 -9.68 -7.37
C PHE A 171 62.29 -10.89 -7.15
N ASN A 172 61.80 -12.12 -7.35
CA ASN A 172 62.61 -13.33 -7.20
C ASN A 172 63.64 -13.51 -8.33
N SER A 173 63.33 -13.05 -9.55
CA SER A 173 64.24 -13.10 -10.69
C SER A 173 65.41 -12.13 -10.54
N GLN A 174 65.21 -11.03 -9.81
CA GLN A 174 66.23 -10.02 -9.54
C GLN A 174 67.08 -10.35 -8.28
N ASN A 175 66.62 -11.27 -7.43
CA ASN A 175 67.24 -11.61 -6.14
C ASN A 175 67.87 -13.02 -6.03
N SER A 176 68.10 -13.76 -7.13
CA SER A 176 68.73 -15.09 -7.00
C SER A 176 70.22 -15.09 -7.38
N PRO A 177 71.09 -15.52 -6.44
CA PRO A 177 71.88 -16.71 -6.64
C PRO A 177 71.32 -17.82 -5.75
N SER A 178 70.81 -18.85 -6.41
CA SER A 178 70.58 -20.21 -5.91
C SER A 178 69.82 -20.40 -4.57
N SER A 179 68.72 -21.16 -4.70
CA SER A 179 68.23 -22.18 -3.76
C SER A 179 67.14 -21.83 -2.74
N TYR A 180 66.14 -22.73 -2.72
CA TYR A 180 65.18 -23.08 -1.66
C TYR A 180 63.83 -22.34 -1.56
N VAL A 181 62.83 -23.11 -2.00
CA VAL A 181 61.39 -23.11 -1.70
C VAL A 181 61.04 -22.54 -0.32
N SER A 182 60.03 -21.66 -0.26
CA SER A 182 59.23 -21.50 0.95
C SER A 182 57.77 -21.22 0.61
N SER A 183 56.96 -22.27 0.74
CA SER A 183 55.52 -22.18 0.95
C SER A 183 55.27 -21.48 2.29
N GLY A 184 54.55 -20.36 2.27
CA GLY A 184 54.27 -19.55 3.46
C GLY A 184 52.95 -18.78 3.33
N ILE A 185 51.85 -19.53 3.39
CA ILE A 185 50.56 -19.21 4.02
C ILE A 185 50.31 -17.73 4.36
N LEU A 186 49.31 -17.11 3.72
CA LEU A 186 48.49 -16.08 4.37
C LEU A 186 47.03 -16.52 4.30
N GLY A 187 46.52 -16.92 5.47
CA GLY A 187 45.20 -17.51 5.65
C GLY A 187 44.06 -16.55 5.38
N VAL A 188 43.01 -17.10 4.77
CA VAL A 188 41.65 -16.60 4.87
C VAL A 188 40.89 -17.67 5.64
N GLU A 189 40.59 -17.43 6.91
CA GLU A 189 39.58 -18.20 7.63
C GLU A 189 38.21 -17.89 7.00
N VAL A 190 37.77 -18.79 6.11
CA VAL A 190 36.35 -18.93 5.78
C VAL A 190 35.77 -19.85 6.85
N HIS A 191 35.14 -19.24 7.84
CA HIS A 191 34.32 -19.97 8.81
C HIS A 191 33.19 -20.67 8.05
N LYS A 192 33.26 -22.00 7.98
CA LYS A 192 32.20 -22.86 7.46
C LYS A 192 31.58 -23.60 8.64
N SER A 193 30.45 -23.10 9.12
CA SER A 193 29.35 -23.90 9.65
C SER A 193 28.05 -23.11 9.51
#